data_AF-A0A924YX81-F1
#
_entry.id   AF-A0A924YX81-F1
#
_cell.length_a   1.000
_cell.length_b   1.000
_cell.length_c   1.000
_cell.angle_alpha   90.00
_cell.angle_beta   90.00
_cell.angle_gamma   90.00
#
_symmetry.space_group_name_H-M   'P 1'
#
loop_
_entity.id
_entity.type
_entity.pdbx_description
1 polymer ?
#
loop_
_entity_poly.entity_id
_entity_poly.type
_entity_poly.pdbx_seq_one_letter_code
_entity_poly.pdbx_strand_id
1 'polypeptide(L)'
;MAGVKSKKKLPVYRHHKPSGQARIRWQGREIYLGKFESPESRQRFAELLTKIVTGATLDIDVAARRTRNNAPEHEGRLSINELCVLFFKHAEQHYRKDGKLTSEYDLLTLAIDPLKELFGMTPVEEFGPLALKAVREAMVAKGWTRGTVNAEVGRIRRIFRFAERGSQFGSTALES
;
A
#
# COMPACT_ATOMS: atom_id res chain seq x y z
N MET A 1 -18.36 36.82 25.57
CA MET A 1 -18.90 36.19 24.35
C MET A 1 -18.51 34.71 24.36
N ALA A 2 -19.50 33.82 24.50
CA ALA A 2 -19.27 32.37 24.62
C ALA A 2 -19.00 31.76 23.24
N GLY A 3 -17.77 31.33 22.99
CA GLY A 3 -17.36 30.65 21.77
C GLY A 3 -17.96 29.25 21.69
N VAL A 4 -18.67 28.98 20.60
CA VAL A 4 -19.35 27.72 20.29
C VAL A 4 -18.39 26.53 20.33
N LYS A 5 -18.55 25.62 21.30
CA LYS A 5 -17.91 24.30 21.32
C LYS A 5 -18.40 23.50 20.11
N SER A 6 -17.61 23.41 19.04
CA SER A 6 -17.95 22.56 17.90
C SER A 6 -18.00 21.10 18.37
N LYS A 7 -19.13 20.43 18.13
CA LYS A 7 -19.26 18.99 18.40
C LYS A 7 -18.23 18.26 17.53
N LYS A 8 -17.17 17.72 18.13
CA LYS A 8 -16.19 16.87 17.41
C LYS A 8 -16.96 15.69 16.82
N LYS A 9 -17.22 15.71 15.51
CA LYS A 9 -17.93 14.63 14.81
C LYS A 9 -17.05 13.39 14.87
N LEU A 10 -17.52 12.33 15.50
CA LEU A 10 -16.80 11.06 15.51
C LEU A 10 -16.57 10.59 14.06
N PRO A 11 -15.38 10.05 13.76
CA PRO A 11 -15.10 9.53 12.43
C PRO A 11 -16.03 8.35 12.12
N VAL A 12 -16.50 8.31 10.88
CA VAL A 12 -17.39 7.23 10.40
C VAL A 12 -16.53 6.13 9.78
N TYR A 13 -16.72 4.91 10.26
CA TYR A 13 -16.17 3.70 9.65
C TYR A 13 -16.80 3.49 8.27
N ARG A 14 -16.01 3.55 7.20
CA ARG A 14 -16.47 3.45 5.81
C ARG A 14 -15.80 2.31 5.09
N HIS A 15 -16.55 1.68 4.20
CA HIS A 15 -16.02 0.72 3.24
C HIS A 15 -15.46 1.44 2.02
N HIS A 16 -14.20 1.17 1.69
CA HIS A 16 -13.62 1.43 0.39
C HIS A 16 -13.94 0.26 -0.55
N LYS A 17 -15.09 0.36 -1.22
CA LYS A 17 -15.64 -0.67 -2.12
C LYS A 17 -14.65 -1.29 -3.12
N PRO A 18 -13.75 -0.54 -3.78
CA PRO A 18 -12.86 -1.14 -4.79
C PRO A 18 -11.69 -1.94 -4.19
N SER A 19 -11.29 -1.71 -2.93
CA SER A 19 -10.19 -2.48 -2.30
C SER A 19 -10.64 -3.41 -1.17
N GLY A 20 -11.93 -3.41 -0.81
CA GLY A 20 -12.43 -4.22 0.30
C GLY A 20 -11.96 -3.75 1.68
N GLN A 21 -11.42 -2.53 1.79
CA GLN A 21 -10.80 -2.03 3.03
C GLN A 21 -11.72 -1.08 3.81
N ALA A 22 -11.57 -1.07 5.13
CA ALA A 22 -12.13 -0.07 6.01
C ALA A 22 -11.29 1.20 6.01
N ARG A 23 -11.95 2.35 5.99
CA ARG A 23 -11.32 3.67 6.11
C ARG A 23 -12.14 4.61 6.98
N ILE A 24 -11.46 5.57 7.60
CA ILE A 24 -12.09 6.72 8.23
C ILE A 24 -11.50 8.01 7.67
N ARG A 25 -12.29 9.08 7.70
CA ARG A 25 -11.81 10.44 7.40
C ARG A 25 -11.72 11.23 8.69
N TRP A 26 -10.52 11.66 9.05
CA TRP A 26 -10.25 12.43 10.25
C TRP A 26 -9.31 13.59 9.95
N GLN A 27 -9.68 14.82 10.35
CA GLN A 27 -8.89 16.04 10.11
C GLN A 27 -8.40 16.21 8.66
N GLY A 28 -9.28 15.91 7.68
CA GLY A 28 -8.94 16.02 6.26
C GLY A 28 -8.04 14.91 5.69
N ARG A 29 -7.60 13.95 6.52
CA ARG A 29 -6.80 12.80 6.11
C ARG A 29 -7.66 11.53 6.06
N GLU A 30 -7.34 10.63 5.13
CA GLU A 30 -7.95 9.29 5.06
C GLU A 30 -7.03 8.27 5.74
N ILE A 31 -7.58 7.51 6.69
CA ILE A 31 -6.87 6.50 7.47
C ILE A 31 -7.51 5.15 7.14
N TYR A 32 -6.72 4.22 6.60
CA TYR A 32 -7.14 2.85 6.31
C TYR A 32 -6.91 1.97 7.54
N LEU A 33 -7.89 1.12 7.87
CA LEU A 33 -7.91 0.29 9.07
C LEU A 33 -7.65 -1.19 8.78
N GLY A 34 -7.43 -1.55 7.51
CA GLY A 34 -7.33 -2.92 7.02
C GLY A 34 -8.64 -3.39 6.37
N LYS A 35 -8.81 -4.70 6.20
CA LYS A 35 -9.99 -5.30 5.54
C LYS A 35 -11.30 -4.87 6.22
N PHE A 36 -12.30 -4.48 5.42
CA PHE A 36 -13.63 -4.11 5.90
C PHE A 36 -14.26 -5.28 6.67
N GLU A 37 -14.86 -4.98 7.82
CA GLU A 37 -15.48 -5.94 8.75
C GLU A 37 -14.56 -6.98 9.39
N SER A 38 -13.24 -6.87 9.26
CA SER A 38 -12.34 -7.74 10.03
C SER A 38 -12.33 -7.37 11.53
N PRO A 39 -12.09 -8.35 12.43
CA PRO A 39 -11.89 -8.07 13.85
C PRO A 39 -10.80 -7.02 14.09
N GLU A 40 -9.69 -7.09 13.34
CA GLU A 40 -8.59 -6.14 13.41
C GLU A 40 -9.00 -4.71 13.03
N SER A 41 -9.80 -4.54 11.97
CA SER A 41 -10.22 -3.21 11.51
C SER A 41 -11.20 -2.56 12.49
N ARG A 42 -12.05 -3.37 13.14
CA ARG A 42 -12.97 -2.93 14.20
C ARG A 42 -12.21 -2.58 15.48
N GLN A 43 -11.19 -3.36 15.84
CA GLN A 43 -10.31 -3.06 16.97
C GLN A 43 -9.56 -1.74 16.75
N ARG A 44 -8.94 -1.56 15.57
CA ARG A 44 -8.26 -0.30 15.21
C ARG A 44 -9.22 0.89 15.22
N PHE A 45 -10.45 0.69 14.74
CA PHE A 45 -11.50 1.72 14.83
C PHE A 45 -11.83 2.08 16.28
N ALA A 46 -11.99 1.09 17.15
CA ALA A 46 -12.26 1.31 18.58
C ALA A 46 -11.11 2.04 19.28
N GLU A 47 -9.86 1.67 19.02
CA GLU A 47 -8.69 2.36 19.57
C GLU A 47 -8.59 3.82 19.11
N LEU A 48 -8.86 4.08 17.83
CA LEU A 48 -8.88 5.43 17.28
C LEU A 48 -10.02 6.25 17.88
N LEU A 49 -11.20 5.66 18.05
CA LEU A 49 -12.32 6.32 18.72
C LEU A 49 -11.97 6.67 20.17
N THR A 50 -11.36 5.76 20.93
CA THR A 50 -10.94 6.03 22.31
C THR A 50 -9.96 7.21 22.34
N LYS A 51 -8.94 7.23 21.48
CA LYS A 51 -7.96 8.33 21.40
C LYS A 51 -8.59 9.66 21.03
N ILE A 52 -9.60 9.66 20.15
CA ILE A 52 -10.33 10.86 19.73
C ILE A 52 -11.20 11.40 20.88
N VAL A 53 -11.86 10.51 21.62
CA VAL A 53 -12.72 10.86 22.76
C VAL A 53 -11.88 11.37 23.94
N THR A 54 -10.74 10.74 24.23
CA THR A 54 -9.84 11.15 25.32
C THR A 54 -9.04 12.42 24.99
N GLY A 55 -9.04 12.87 23.73
CA GLY A 55 -8.33 14.07 23.31
C GLY A 55 -6.81 13.92 23.29
N ALA A 56 -6.30 12.68 23.36
CA ALA A 56 -4.89 12.39 23.18
C ALA A 56 -4.43 12.84 21.79
N THR A 57 -3.20 13.35 21.69
CA THR A 57 -2.59 13.71 20.40
C THR A 57 -2.58 12.47 19.50
N LEU A 58 -3.39 12.50 18.43
CA LEU A 58 -3.24 11.53 17.36
C LEU A 58 -1.98 11.91 16.60
N ASP A 59 -0.89 11.20 16.89
CA ASP A 59 0.25 11.17 15.98
C ASP A 59 -0.20 10.39 14.74
N ILE A 60 -0.89 11.08 13.82
CA ILE A 60 -1.43 10.50 12.59
C ILE A 60 -0.29 9.84 11.79
N ASP A 61 0.93 10.37 11.90
CA ASP A 61 2.12 9.82 11.25
C ASP A 61 2.63 8.53 11.91
N VAL A 62 2.44 8.36 13.22
CA VAL A 62 2.78 7.12 13.95
C VAL A 62 1.70 6.08 13.77
N ALA A 63 0.41 6.46 13.76
CA ALA A 63 -0.68 5.54 13.44
C ALA A 63 -0.57 5.04 11.99
N ALA A 64 -0.22 5.93 11.04
CA ALA A 64 0.06 5.57 9.64
C ALA A 64 1.35 4.75 9.47
N ARG A 65 2.35 4.91 10.35
CA ARG A 65 3.56 4.05 10.40
C ARG A 65 3.27 2.70 11.05
N ARG A 66 2.44 2.65 12.10
CA ARG A 66 2.02 1.41 12.76
C ARG A 66 1.07 0.59 11.90
N THR A 67 0.22 1.21 11.06
CA THR A 67 -0.52 0.48 10.03
C THR A 67 0.37 -0.06 8.92
N ARG A 68 1.58 0.50 8.70
CA ARG A 68 2.59 -0.08 7.81
C ARG A 68 3.31 -1.29 8.43
N ASN A 69 3.48 -1.31 9.75
CA ASN A 69 4.27 -2.33 10.46
C ASN A 69 3.44 -3.43 11.14
N ASN A 70 2.16 -3.19 11.44
CA ASN A 70 1.25 -4.17 12.07
C ASN A 70 0.20 -4.67 11.06
N ALA A 71 0.63 -5.13 9.89
CA ALA A 71 -0.10 -6.18 9.19
C ALA A 71 0.18 -7.50 9.93
N PRO A 72 -0.75 -8.47 9.96
CA PRO A 72 -0.47 -9.77 10.58
C PRO A 72 0.84 -10.27 10.00
N GLU A 73 1.71 -10.75 10.88
CA GLU A 73 2.93 -11.45 10.51
C GLU A 73 2.49 -12.60 9.59
N HIS A 74 2.57 -12.38 8.28
CA HIS A 74 2.57 -13.46 7.31
C HIS A 74 3.94 -14.09 7.45
N GLU A 75 4.15 -14.83 8.54
CA GLU A 75 5.34 -15.60 8.84
C GLU A 75 5.79 -16.32 7.55
N GLY A 76 6.80 -15.77 6.88
CA GLY A 76 7.43 -16.35 5.69
C GLY A 76 6.84 -16.02 4.31
N ARG A 77 5.75 -15.24 4.14
CA ARG A 77 5.20 -14.96 2.78
C ARG A 77 5.55 -13.55 2.29
N LEU A 78 6.23 -13.48 1.15
CA LEU A 78 6.64 -12.23 0.50
C LEU A 78 5.41 -11.41 0.06
N SER A 79 5.28 -10.19 0.58
CA SER A 79 4.26 -9.22 0.16
C SER A 79 4.66 -8.48 -1.13
N ILE A 80 3.68 -7.89 -1.82
CA ILE A 80 3.95 -7.07 -3.03
C ILE A 80 4.81 -5.85 -2.72
N ASN A 81 4.65 -5.21 -1.55
CA ASN A 81 5.51 -4.10 -1.13
C ASN A 81 6.96 -4.55 -0.97
N GLU A 82 7.19 -5.69 -0.32
CA GLU A 82 8.54 -6.24 -0.15
C GLU A 82 9.13 -6.65 -1.50
N LEU A 83 8.35 -7.27 -2.39
CA LEU A 83 8.76 -7.55 -3.75
C LEU A 83 9.18 -6.28 -4.50
N CYS A 84 8.40 -5.20 -4.38
CA CYS A 84 8.77 -3.92 -4.97
C CYS A 84 10.10 -3.43 -4.39
N VAL A 85 10.28 -3.42 -3.07
CA VAL A 85 11.55 -3.00 -2.44
C VAL A 85 12.73 -3.84 -2.95
N LEU A 86 12.58 -5.17 -3.02
CA LEU A 86 13.63 -6.07 -3.54
C LEU A 86 13.95 -5.78 -5.00
N PHE A 87 12.92 -5.62 -5.83
CA PHE A 87 13.10 -5.27 -7.23
C PHE A 87 13.80 -3.92 -7.40
N PHE A 88 13.43 -2.91 -6.61
CA PHE A 88 14.01 -1.57 -6.72
C PHE A 88 15.49 -1.56 -6.33
N LYS A 89 15.91 -2.34 -5.32
CA LYS A 89 17.33 -2.54 -5.01
C LYS A 89 18.12 -3.10 -6.20
N HIS A 90 17.54 -4.04 -6.94
CA HIS A 90 18.14 -4.58 -8.16
C HIS A 90 18.10 -3.56 -9.32
N ALA A 91 16.97 -2.87 -9.48
CA ALA A 91 16.74 -1.88 -10.51
C ALA A 91 17.71 -0.68 -10.42
N GLU A 92 18.04 -0.23 -9.20
CA GLU A 92 19.00 0.85 -8.98
C GLU A 92 20.40 0.52 -9.51
N GLN A 93 20.78 -0.76 -9.52
CA GLN A 93 22.06 -1.23 -10.03
C GLN A 93 21.98 -1.50 -11.55
N HIS A 94 20.85 -2.05 -12.02
CA HIS A 94 20.67 -2.48 -13.40
C HIS A 94 20.32 -1.35 -14.37
N TYR A 95 19.46 -0.41 -13.96
CA TYR A 95 19.00 0.70 -14.80
C TYR A 95 19.90 1.93 -14.65
N ARG A 96 21.22 1.71 -14.83
CA ARG A 96 22.22 2.77 -14.86
C ARG A 96 22.85 2.92 -16.24
N LYS A 97 23.01 4.16 -16.66
CA LYS A 97 23.82 4.54 -17.82
C LYS A 97 24.70 5.71 -17.40
N ASP A 98 26.01 5.59 -17.62
CA ASP A 98 27.00 6.61 -17.23
C ASP A 98 26.92 7.03 -15.74
N GLY A 99 26.66 6.05 -14.87
CA GLY A 99 26.53 6.26 -13.43
C GLY A 99 25.22 6.91 -12.97
N LYS A 100 24.31 7.27 -13.89
CA LYS A 100 23.01 7.88 -13.58
C LYS A 100 21.86 6.88 -13.79
N LEU A 101 20.83 6.99 -12.94
CA LEU A 101 19.58 6.25 -13.13
C LEU A 101 18.94 6.68 -14.45
N THR A 102 18.48 5.71 -15.22
CA THR A 102 17.75 5.96 -16.46
C THR A 102 16.30 6.37 -16.18
N SER A 103 15.66 7.05 -17.13
CA SER A 103 14.23 7.36 -17.07
C SER A 103 13.32 6.14 -16.89
N GLU A 104 13.80 4.93 -17.23
CA GLU A 104 13.08 3.68 -16.98
C GLU A 104 12.89 3.43 -15.48
N TYR A 105 13.82 3.88 -14.64
CA TYR A 105 13.67 3.81 -13.18
C TYR A 105 12.51 4.69 -12.68
N ASP A 106 12.42 5.92 -13.18
CA ASP A 106 11.31 6.82 -12.84
C ASP A 106 9.97 6.26 -13.32
N LEU A 107 9.92 5.69 -14.53
CA LEU A 107 8.72 5.04 -15.04
C LEU A 107 8.32 3.82 -14.21
N LEU A 108 9.29 3.05 -13.71
CA LEU A 108 9.02 1.95 -12.78
C LEU A 108 8.39 2.45 -11.48
N THR A 109 8.81 3.61 -10.94
CA THR A 109 8.18 4.17 -9.73
C THR A 109 6.72 4.52 -9.94
N LEU A 110 6.38 5.06 -11.12
CA LEU A 110 5.01 5.40 -11.49
C LEU A 110 4.16 4.13 -11.67
N ALA A 111 4.73 3.09 -12.27
CA ALA A 111 4.06 1.80 -12.51
C ALA A 111 3.50 1.18 -11.22
N ILE A 112 4.26 1.28 -10.14
CA ILE A 112 3.98 0.57 -8.89
C ILE A 112 3.01 1.31 -7.98
N ASP A 113 2.75 2.60 -8.19
CA ASP A 113 1.83 3.35 -7.34
C ASP A 113 0.42 2.75 -7.28
N PRO A 114 -0.29 2.51 -8.40
CA PRO A 114 -1.59 1.85 -8.36
C PRO A 114 -1.52 0.40 -7.84
N LEU A 115 -0.38 -0.29 -8.02
CA LEU A 115 -0.15 -1.64 -7.51
C LEU A 115 -0.06 -1.64 -5.97
N LYS A 116 0.76 -0.76 -5.38
CA LYS A 116 0.93 -0.61 -3.92
C LYS A 116 -0.36 -0.13 -3.26
N GLU A 117 -1.05 0.84 -3.86
CA GLU A 117 -2.30 1.39 -3.33
C GLU A 117 -3.39 0.31 -3.17
N LEU A 118 -3.47 -0.63 -4.12
CA LEU A 118 -4.50 -1.66 -4.12
C LEU A 118 -4.08 -2.94 -3.41
N PHE A 119 -2.84 -3.39 -3.63
CA PHE A 119 -2.39 -4.74 -3.26
C PHE A 119 -1.06 -4.76 -2.49
N GLY A 120 -0.54 -3.63 -2.01
CA GLY A 120 0.79 -3.57 -1.40
C GLY A 120 1.04 -4.57 -0.25
N MET A 121 0.00 -4.90 0.53
CA MET A 121 0.07 -5.86 1.63
C MET A 121 -0.36 -7.28 1.26
N THR A 122 -0.79 -7.49 0.01
CA THR A 122 -1.19 -8.82 -0.47
C THR A 122 0.06 -9.68 -0.66
N PRO A 123 0.05 -10.96 -0.21
CA PRO A 123 1.09 -11.91 -0.57
C PRO A 123 1.24 -12.03 -2.09
N VAL A 124 2.46 -12.11 -2.59
CA VAL A 124 2.75 -12.20 -4.04
C VAL A 124 2.02 -13.39 -4.68
N GLU A 125 1.93 -14.50 -3.97
CA GLU A 125 1.23 -15.73 -4.40
C GLU A 125 -0.28 -15.54 -4.63
N GLU A 126 -0.89 -14.58 -3.95
CA GLU A 126 -2.32 -14.26 -4.08
C GLU A 126 -2.57 -13.24 -5.21
N PHE A 127 -1.50 -12.71 -5.81
CA PHE A 127 -1.61 -11.76 -6.92
C PHE A 127 -1.85 -12.46 -8.25
N GLY A 128 -3.12 -12.62 -8.61
CA GLY A 128 -3.55 -13.26 -9.84
C GLY A 128 -3.95 -12.31 -10.99
N PRO A 129 -4.42 -12.88 -12.12
CA PRO A 129 -4.89 -12.12 -13.28
C PRO A 129 -6.02 -11.12 -12.98
N LEU A 130 -6.89 -11.45 -12.02
CA LEU A 130 -7.97 -10.56 -11.58
C LEU A 130 -7.44 -9.33 -10.85
N ALA A 131 -6.42 -9.50 -10.00
CA ALA A 131 -5.76 -8.39 -9.33
C ALA A 131 -5.07 -7.46 -10.34
N LEU A 132 -4.39 -8.02 -11.34
CA LEU A 132 -3.79 -7.24 -12.42
C LEU A 132 -4.84 -6.46 -13.26
N LYS A 133 -6.02 -7.04 -13.46
CA LYS A 133 -7.15 -6.33 -14.10
C LYS A 133 -7.60 -5.14 -13.26
N ALA A 134 -7.73 -5.29 -11.95
CA ALA A 134 -8.08 -4.19 -11.05
C ALA A 134 -7.04 -3.05 -11.05
N VAL A 135 -5.74 -3.38 -11.09
CA VAL A 135 -4.67 -2.38 -11.24
C VAL A 135 -4.82 -1.60 -12.55
N ARG A 136 -5.11 -2.30 -13.65
CA ARG A 136 -5.35 -1.67 -14.96
C ARG A 136 -6.53 -0.70 -14.90
N GLU A 137 -7.64 -1.11 -14.29
CA GLU A 137 -8.82 -0.27 -14.14
C GLU A 137 -8.54 0.97 -13.29
N ALA A 138 -7.74 0.84 -12.23
CA ALA A 138 -7.31 1.99 -11.43
C ALA A 138 -6.44 2.97 -12.22
N MET A 139 -5.55 2.49 -13.08
CA MET A 139 -4.77 3.37 -13.98
C MET A 139 -5.69 4.13 -14.96
N VAL A 140 -6.68 3.44 -15.53
CA VAL A 140 -7.68 4.08 -16.42
C VAL A 140 -8.50 5.12 -15.64
N ALA A 141 -8.92 4.82 -14.41
CA ALA A 141 -9.66 5.74 -13.56
C ALA A 141 -8.84 6.99 -13.18
N LYS A 142 -7.50 6.87 -13.13
CA LYS A 142 -6.57 8.01 -12.97
C LYS A 142 -6.38 8.82 -14.27
N GLY A 143 -7.06 8.47 -15.35
CA GLY A 143 -7.02 9.19 -16.63
C GLY A 143 -5.84 8.83 -17.52
N TRP A 144 -5.16 7.71 -17.28
CA TRP A 144 -4.00 7.30 -18.09
C TRP A 144 -4.42 6.82 -19.48
N THR A 145 -3.59 7.10 -20.48
CA THR A 145 -3.84 6.63 -21.85
C THR A 145 -3.67 5.11 -21.95
N ARG A 146 -4.36 4.48 -22.92
CA ARG A 146 -4.25 3.03 -23.16
C ARG A 146 -2.80 2.58 -23.41
N GLY A 147 -2.02 3.38 -24.13
CA GLY A 147 -0.61 3.10 -24.40
C GLY A 147 0.22 3.09 -23.12
N THR A 148 0.05 4.10 -22.27
CA THR A 148 0.70 4.18 -20.95
C THR A 148 0.30 2.99 -20.09
N VAL A 149 -1.00 2.72 -19.96
CA VAL A 149 -1.52 1.59 -19.17
C VAL A 149 -0.88 0.26 -19.60
N ASN A 150 -0.78 0.00 -20.90
CA ASN A 150 -0.18 -1.23 -21.40
C ASN A 150 1.33 -1.30 -21.09
N ALA A 151 2.05 -0.18 -21.22
CA ALA A 151 3.46 -0.12 -20.89
C ALA A 151 3.70 -0.36 -19.38
N GLU A 152 2.90 0.26 -18.52
CA GLU A 152 2.98 0.10 -17.07
C GLU A 152 2.61 -1.32 -16.62
N VAL A 153 1.60 -1.95 -17.24
CA VAL A 153 1.31 -3.38 -17.03
C VAL A 153 2.50 -4.25 -17.44
N GLY A 154 3.22 -3.91 -18.52
CA GLY A 154 4.44 -4.58 -18.92
C GLY A 154 5.56 -4.49 -17.88
N ARG A 155 5.70 -3.31 -17.25
CA ARG A 155 6.66 -3.07 -16.15
C ARG A 155 6.29 -3.85 -14.90
N ILE A 156 5.02 -3.85 -14.51
CA ILE A 156 4.52 -4.66 -13.39
C ILE A 156 4.87 -6.14 -13.61
N ARG A 157 4.59 -6.70 -14.79
CA ARG A 157 4.94 -8.08 -15.10
C ARG A 157 6.45 -8.37 -14.98
N ARG A 158 7.30 -7.40 -15.31
CA ARG A 158 8.76 -7.52 -15.16
C ARG A 158 9.17 -7.65 -13.69
N ILE A 159 8.51 -6.90 -12.80
CA ILE A 159 8.73 -6.98 -11.34
C ILE A 159 8.36 -8.37 -10.82
N PHE A 160 7.21 -8.92 -11.22
CA PHE A 160 6.80 -10.27 -10.82
C PHE A 160 7.72 -11.37 -11.39
N ARG A 161 8.17 -11.23 -12.64
CA ARG A 161 9.17 -12.15 -13.22
C ARG A 161 10.50 -12.13 -12.48
N PHE A 162 10.90 -10.98 -11.92
CA PHE A 162 12.07 -10.90 -11.06
C PHE A 162 11.89 -11.72 -9.78
N ALA A 163 10.70 -11.71 -9.17
CA ALA A 163 10.37 -12.55 -8.02
C ALA A 163 10.56 -14.05 -8.34
N GLU A 164 10.05 -14.49 -9.48
CA GLU A 164 10.16 -15.90 -9.93
C GLU A 164 11.62 -16.33 -10.14
N ARG A 165 12.46 -15.43 -10.67
CA ARG A 165 13.91 -15.67 -10.83
C ARG A 165 14.67 -15.63 -9.50
N GLY A 166 14.20 -14.81 -8.57
CA GLY A 166 14.77 -14.60 -7.24
C GLY A 166 14.16 -15.49 -6.16
N SER A 167 13.37 -16.51 -6.49
CA SER A 167 12.67 -17.40 -5.55
C SER A 167 13.60 -18.22 -4.61
N GLN A 168 14.90 -17.89 -4.57
CA GLN A 168 15.89 -18.33 -3.59
C GLN A 168 16.04 -17.39 -2.38
N PHE A 169 15.40 -16.21 -2.34
CA PHE A 169 15.45 -15.32 -1.17
C PHE A 169 14.38 -15.69 -0.13
N GLY A 170 14.40 -16.96 0.28
CA GLY A 170 13.75 -17.43 1.50
C GLY A 170 14.75 -17.37 2.65
N SER A 171 14.42 -16.62 3.71
CA SER A 171 14.91 -16.87 5.07
C SER A 171 16.43 -16.97 5.29
N THR A 172 17.20 -15.93 4.97
CA THR A 172 18.55 -15.78 5.55
C THR A 172 18.89 -14.31 5.80
N ALA A 173 18.42 -13.75 6.92
CA ALA A 173 18.99 -12.54 7.53
C ALA A 173 18.37 -12.26 8.92
N LEU A 174 18.48 -13.19 9.89
CA LEU A 174 18.28 -12.88 11.31
C LEU A 174 19.19 -13.70 12.25
N GLU A 175 20.42 -14.00 11.84
CA GLU A 175 21.46 -14.41 12.79
C GLU A 175 22.75 -13.63 12.52
N SER A 176 23.00 -12.66 13.40
CA SER A 176 24.32 -12.11 13.72
C SER A 176 24.25 -11.57 15.14
#